data_AF-A0A0G1XJF4-F1
#
_entry.id   AF-A0A0G1XJF4-F1
#
_cell.length_a   1.000
_cell.length_b   1.000
_cell.length_c   1.000
_cell.angle_alpha   90.00
_cell.angle_beta   90.00
_cell.angle_gamma   90.00
#
_symmetry.space_group_name_H-M   'P 1'
#
loop_
_entity.id
_entity.type
_entity.pdbx_description
1 polymer ?
#
loop_
_entity_poly.entity_id
_entity_poly.type
_entity_poly.pdbx_seq_one_letter_code
_entity_poly.pdbx_strand_id
1 'polypeptide(L)'
;MQAKGSGEVKASDFKCPSGVSLANPELVIAHLSDKSVKLDIEATVETGMGYSPAEERQSATVGVIPVDATFSPVSLVNYSVEATRVGRLTNYDRLILDITT
;
A
#
# COMPACT_ATOMS: atom_id res chain seq x y z
N MET A 1 14.76 4.65 -8.84
CA MET A 1 14.18 5.31 -10.02
C MET A 1 14.88 6.64 -10.23
N GLN A 2 15.01 7.10 -11.47
CA GLN A 2 15.63 8.40 -11.77
C GLN A 2 14.77 9.16 -12.77
N ALA A 3 14.34 10.37 -12.41
CA ALA A 3 13.59 11.26 -13.28
C ALA A 3 14.30 12.61 -13.40
N LYS A 4 14.28 13.18 -14.60
CA LYS A 4 14.87 14.50 -14.90
C LYS A 4 13.96 15.24 -15.85
N GLY A 5 13.93 16.56 -15.72
CA GLY A 5 13.10 17.38 -16.58
C GLY A 5 11.81 17.80 -15.90
N SER A 6 11.03 18.66 -16.58
CA SER A 6 9.66 19.00 -16.16
C SER A 6 8.70 17.90 -16.59
N GLY A 7 7.82 17.43 -15.70
CA GLY A 7 6.84 16.40 -16.05
C GLY A 7 6.31 15.61 -14.87
N GLU A 8 5.41 14.69 -15.19
CA GLU A 8 4.82 13.73 -14.24
C GLU A 8 5.73 12.50 -14.11
N VAL A 9 5.95 12.07 -12.87
CA VAL A 9 6.71 10.85 -12.53
C VAL A 9 5.73 9.82 -12.00
N LYS A 10 5.71 8.64 -12.60
CA LYS A 10 4.75 7.56 -12.29
C LYS A 10 5.43 6.37 -11.64
N ALA A 11 4.64 5.50 -11.02
CA ALA A 11 5.12 4.26 -10.43
C ALA A 11 5.81 3.38 -11.47
N SER A 12 5.36 3.41 -12.73
CA SER A 12 6.01 2.71 -13.85
C SER A 12 7.47 3.09 -14.08
N ASP A 13 7.96 4.22 -13.54
CA ASP A 13 9.36 4.65 -13.65
C ASP A 13 10.30 3.91 -12.67
N PHE A 14 9.76 3.08 -11.76
CA PHE A 14 10.54 2.19 -10.92
C PHE A 14 11.13 1.02 -11.71
N LYS A 15 12.42 0.76 -11.50
CA LYS A 15 13.09 -0.44 -12.00
C LYS A 15 12.92 -1.55 -10.97
N CYS A 16 11.99 -2.46 -11.22
CA CYS A 16 11.74 -3.59 -10.33
C CYS A 16 12.73 -4.75 -10.59
N PRO A 17 13.25 -5.40 -9.54
CA PRO A 17 14.01 -6.63 -9.69
C PRO A 17 13.11 -7.80 -10.14
N SER A 18 13.73 -8.89 -10.57
CA SER A 18 12.99 -10.10 -10.94
C SER A 18 12.16 -10.64 -9.77
N GLY A 19 10.89 -10.96 -10.02
CA GLY A 19 9.96 -11.44 -8.98
C GLY A 19 9.16 -10.34 -8.28
N VAL A 20 9.39 -9.05 -8.60
CA VAL A 20 8.59 -7.93 -8.10
C VAL A 20 7.82 -7.31 -9.27
N SER A 21 6.51 -7.13 -9.09
CA SER A 21 5.62 -6.47 -10.05
C SER A 21 4.87 -5.33 -9.40
N LEU A 22 4.72 -4.22 -10.12
CA LEU A 22 3.88 -3.10 -9.70
C LEU A 22 2.42 -3.42 -9.97
N ALA A 23 1.57 -3.30 -8.94
CA ALA A 23 0.13 -3.53 -9.07
C ALA A 23 -0.60 -2.34 -9.72
N ASN A 24 -0.08 -1.12 -9.56
CA ASN A 24 -0.67 0.15 -10.03
C ASN A 24 0.37 1.05 -10.74
N PRO A 25 0.84 0.67 -11.95
CA PRO A 25 1.90 1.41 -12.65
C PRO A 25 1.57 2.88 -12.98
N GLU A 26 0.29 3.21 -13.09
CA GLU A 26 -0.22 4.54 -13.42
C GLU A 26 -0.19 5.53 -12.26
N LEU A 27 0.08 5.07 -11.04
CA LEU A 27 0.11 5.91 -9.85
C LEU A 27 1.11 7.06 -10.01
N VAL A 28 0.65 8.28 -9.79
CA VAL A 28 1.48 9.49 -9.82
C VAL A 28 2.27 9.58 -8.52
N ILE A 29 3.60 9.61 -8.63
CA ILE A 29 4.50 9.71 -7.48
C ILE A 29 4.86 11.17 -7.21
N ALA A 30 5.16 11.94 -8.26
CA ALA A 30 5.55 13.34 -8.14
C ALA A 30 5.35 14.12 -9.44
N HIS A 31 5.29 15.45 -9.33
CA HIS A 31 5.36 16.38 -10.46
C HIS A 31 6.64 17.20 -10.35
N LEU A 32 7.49 17.16 -11.39
CA LEU A 32 8.72 17.94 -11.47
C LEU A 32 8.45 19.28 -12.15
N SER A 33 8.82 20.38 -11.49
CA SER A 33 8.50 21.74 -11.95
C SER A 33 9.32 22.17 -13.17
N ASP A 34 10.63 21.92 -13.17
CA ASP A 34 11.56 22.52 -14.12
C ASP A 34 12.52 21.52 -14.76
N LYS A 35 13.10 21.91 -15.90
CA LYS A 35 14.03 21.05 -16.66
C LYS A 35 15.34 20.73 -15.92
N SER A 36 15.72 21.56 -14.95
CA SER A 36 16.92 21.40 -14.14
C SER A 36 16.74 20.45 -12.95
N VAL A 37 15.49 20.13 -12.57
CA VAL A 37 15.20 19.28 -11.42
C VAL A 37 15.52 17.83 -11.75
N LYS A 38 16.14 17.15 -10.77
CA LYS A 38 16.43 15.74 -10.82
C LYS A 38 15.87 15.10 -9.55
N LEU A 39 15.16 13.99 -9.73
CA LEU A 39 14.63 13.17 -8.65
C LEU A 39 15.29 11.79 -8.72
N ASP A 40 15.91 11.39 -7.62
CA ASP A 40 16.44 10.04 -7.43
C ASP A 40 15.77 9.46 -6.18
N ILE A 41 15.11 8.31 -6.34
CA ILE A 41 14.41 7.61 -5.25
C ILE A 41 14.84 6.15 -5.28
N GLU A 42 15.31 5.67 -4.15
CA GLU A 42 15.52 4.25 -3.89
C GLU A 42 14.45 3.78 -2.90
N ALA A 43 13.76 2.69 -3.22
CA ALA A 43 12.71 2.13 -2.40
C ALA A 43 13.01 0.66 -2.11
N THR A 44 12.95 0.30 -0.82
CA THR A 44 13.12 -1.07 -0.36
C THR A 44 11.75 -1.71 -0.17
N VAL A 45 11.53 -2.86 -0.79
CA VAL A 45 10.29 -3.64 -0.66
C VAL A 45 10.61 -4.92 0.08
N GLU A 46 9.75 -5.27 1.05
CA GLU A 46 9.89 -6.46 1.89
C GLU A 46 8.58 -7.25 1.92
N THR A 47 8.68 -8.53 2.25
CA THR A 47 7.52 -9.37 2.55
C THR A 47 7.27 -9.41 4.05
N GLY A 48 6.03 -9.19 4.47
CA GLY A 48 5.65 -9.18 5.88
C GLY A 48 4.18 -9.55 6.07
N MET A 49 3.66 -9.31 7.27
CA MET A 49 2.24 -9.55 7.61
C MET A 49 1.67 -8.33 8.32
N GLY A 50 0.40 -8.02 8.07
CA GLY A 50 -0.32 -6.94 8.75
C GLY A 50 0.23 -5.56 8.42
N TYR A 51 0.52 -4.79 9.46
CA TYR A 51 0.98 -3.40 9.40
C TYR A 51 2.21 -3.25 10.30
N SER A 52 3.25 -2.57 9.81
CA SER A 52 4.46 -2.25 10.56
C SER A 52 4.71 -0.74 10.50
N PRO A 53 4.66 -0.03 11.64
CA PRO A 53 4.85 1.42 11.67
C PRO A 53 6.32 1.79 11.45
N ALA A 54 6.56 3.02 11.00
CA ALA A 54 7.89 3.54 10.70
C ALA A 54 8.86 3.48 11.90
N GLU A 55 8.37 3.59 13.15
CA GLU A 55 9.23 3.51 14.34
C GLU A 55 9.89 2.14 14.53
N GLU A 56 9.27 1.06 14.07
CA GLU A 56 9.83 -0.29 14.13
C GLU A 56 10.84 -0.55 13.00
N ARG A 57 10.91 0.35 12.01
CA ARG A 57 11.66 0.19 10.76
C ARG A 57 12.85 1.17 10.68
N GLN A 58 13.31 1.65 11.84
CA GLN A 58 14.43 2.58 11.91
C GLN A 58 15.69 1.98 11.28
N SER A 59 16.32 2.75 10.40
CA SER A 59 17.61 2.41 9.80
C SER A 59 18.69 3.35 10.33
N ALA A 60 19.88 2.80 10.59
CA ALA A 60 21.07 3.58 10.94
C ALA A 60 21.71 4.24 9.70
N THR A 61 21.23 3.94 8.50
CA THR A 61 21.77 4.46 7.25
C THR A 61 21.33 5.90 7.03
N VAL A 62 22.31 6.80 6.90
CA VAL A 62 22.07 8.21 6.61
C VAL A 62 21.38 8.35 5.25
N GLY A 63 20.30 9.15 5.22
CA GLY A 63 19.52 9.40 4.01
C GLY A 63 18.35 8.43 3.79
N VAL A 64 18.20 7.40 4.62
CA VAL A 64 17.02 6.53 4.61
C VAL A 64 15.91 7.17 5.44
N ILE A 65 14.73 7.31 4.84
CA ILE A 65 13.52 7.80 5.51
C ILE A 65 12.62 6.58 5.74
N PRO A 66 12.42 6.14 7.00
CA PRO A 66 11.50 5.05 7.27
C PRO A 66 10.06 5.51 7.01
N VAL A 67 9.27 4.60 6.43
CA VAL A 67 7.84 4.80 6.16
C VAL A 67 7.07 3.61 6.70
N ASP A 68 5.79 3.82 6.98
CA ASP A 68 4.89 2.75 7.38
C ASP A 68 4.77 1.70 6.26
N ALA A 69 4.81 0.42 6.63
CA ALA A 69 4.67 -0.70 5.69
C ALA A 69 3.34 -1.41 5.91
N THR A 70 2.46 -1.31 4.91
CA THR A 70 1.21 -2.07 4.86
C THR A 70 1.44 -3.32 4.04
N PHE A 71 1.51 -4.48 4.71
CA PHE A 71 1.68 -5.79 4.07
C PHE A 71 0.34 -6.47 3.80
N SER A 72 -0.71 -6.09 4.53
CA SER A 72 -2.07 -6.59 4.32
C SER A 72 -2.60 -6.11 2.96
N PRO A 73 -3.05 -7.02 2.07
CA PRO A 73 -3.77 -6.64 0.86
C PRO A 73 -5.24 -6.26 1.15
N VAL A 74 -5.67 -6.34 2.42
CA VAL A 74 -7.02 -5.98 2.86
C VAL A 74 -6.96 -4.59 3.50
N SER A 75 -7.70 -3.65 2.89
CA SER A 75 -7.77 -2.24 3.28
C SER A 75 -8.76 -1.98 4.41
N LEU A 76 -9.91 -2.68 4.41
CA LEU A 76 -10.97 -2.49 5.42
C LEU A 76 -11.76 -3.77 5.62
N VAL A 77 -12.06 -4.10 6.88
CA VAL A 77 -12.96 -5.19 7.26
C VAL A 77 -14.01 -4.65 8.22
N ASN A 78 -15.28 -4.80 7.87
CA ASN A 78 -16.41 -4.53 8.74
C ASN A 78 -17.26 -5.79 8.91
N TYR A 79 -17.98 -5.88 10.02
CA TYR A 79 -18.96 -6.94 10.23
C TYR A 79 -20.19 -6.43 10.96
N SER A 80 -21.33 -7.05 10.68
CA SER A 80 -22.57 -6.85 11.43
C SER A 80 -23.22 -8.19 11.73
N VAL A 81 -23.98 -8.23 12.82
CA VAL A 81 -24.72 -9.41 13.25
C VAL A 81 -26.19 -9.03 13.36
N GLU A 82 -27.04 -9.77 12.65
CA GLU A 82 -28.48 -9.54 12.63
C GLU A 82 -29.24 -10.78 13.08
N ALA A 83 -30.29 -10.58 13.87
CA ALA A 83 -31.17 -11.68 14.24
C ALA A 83 -31.85 -12.24 12.99
N THR A 84 -31.78 -13.56 12.80
CA THR A 84 -32.36 -14.24 11.66
C THR A 84 -33.31 -15.33 12.13
N ARG A 85 -34.46 -15.40 11.46
CA ARG A 85 -35.42 -16.47 11.64
C ARG A 85 -35.12 -17.59 10.65
N VAL A 86 -34.86 -18.79 11.17
CA VAL A 86 -34.73 -20.01 10.37
C VAL A 86 -35.94 -20.89 10.66
N GLY A 87 -36.89 -20.94 9.73
CA GLY A 87 -38.16 -21.64 9.92
C GLY A 87 -38.96 -21.09 11.10
N ARG A 88 -39.17 -21.91 12.14
CA ARG A 88 -39.92 -21.52 13.35
C ARG A 88 -39.06 -20.92 14.46
N LEU A 89 -37.73 -21.01 14.36
CA LEU A 89 -36.77 -20.58 15.39
C LEU A 89 -36.20 -19.20 15.05
N THR A 90 -36.14 -18.29 16.03
CA THR A 90 -35.69 -16.90 15.89
C THR A 90 -34.38 -16.61 16.64
N ASN A 91 -33.69 -17.63 17.12
CA ASN A 91 -32.48 -17.53 17.95
C ASN A 91 -31.19 -17.73 17.14
N TYR A 92 -31.23 -17.56 15.83
CA TYR A 92 -30.05 -17.65 14.97
C TYR A 92 -29.52 -16.26 14.67
N ASP A 93 -28.18 -16.15 14.66
CA ASP A 93 -27.47 -14.95 14.25
C ASP A 93 -27.04 -15.08 12.78
N ARG A 94 -27.21 -14.02 12.01
CA ARG A 94 -26.66 -13.86 10.67
C ARG A 94 -25.49 -12.90 10.73
N LEU A 95 -24.30 -13.42 10.47
CA LEU A 95 -23.08 -12.64 10.31
C LEU A 95 -22.98 -12.12 8.86
N ILE A 96 -22.77 -10.81 8.72
CA ILE A 96 -22.46 -10.15 7.45
C ILE A 96 -21.03 -9.61 7.59
N LEU A 97 -20.20 -9.89 6.58
CA LEU A 97 -18.80 -9.45 6.50
C LEU A 97 -18.62 -8.62 5.24
N ASP A 98 -18.12 -7.40 5.40
CA ASP A 98 -17.78 -6.50 4.31
C ASP A 98 -16.26 -6.29 4.28
N ILE A 99 -15.62 -6.77 3.20
CA ILE A 99 -14.17 -6.75 3.04
C ILE A 99 -13.81 -5.94 1.80
N THR A 100 -12.99 -4.90 1.97
CA THR A 100 -12.39 -4.13 0.87
C THR A 100 -10.92 -4.50 0.76
N THR A 101 -10.50 -4.94 -0.43
CA THR A 101 -9.11 -5.25 -0.77
C THR A 101 -8.51 -4.14 -1.59
#